data_AF-A0A6A0A8G2-F1
#
_entry.id   AF-A0A6A0A8G2-F1
#
_cell.length_a   1.000
_cell.length_b   1.000
_cell.length_c   1.000
_cell.angle_alpha   90.00
_cell.angle_beta   90.00
_cell.angle_gamma   90.00
#
_symmetry.space_group_name_H-M   'P 1'
#
loop_
_entity.id
_entity.type
_entity.pdbx_description
1 polymer ?
#
loop_
_entity_poly.entity_id
_entity_poly.type
_entity_poly.pdbx_seq_one_letter_code
_entity_poly.pdbx_strand_id
1 'polypeptide(L)' 'MEHTTDMEVDEPCPKCKHPVLEFYTMQLRSADEGQTVFYECTKVDETARR' A
#
# COMPACT_ATOMS: atom_id res chain seq x y z
N MET A 1 -16.71 0.33 0.92
CA MET A 1 -15.78 1.05 0.03
C MET A 1 -14.59 0.14 -0.16
N GLU A 2 -14.64 -0.63 -1.24
CA GLU A 2 -13.67 -1.69 -1.53
C GLU A 2 -12.39 -1.02 -2.00
N HIS A 3 -11.36 -1.02 -1.14
CA HIS A 3 -10.03 -0.60 -1.54
C HIS A 3 -9.44 -1.78 -2.30
N THR A 4 -9.65 -1.80 -3.62
CA THR A 4 -8.98 -2.78 -4.48
C THR A 4 -7.54 -2.33 -4.59
N THR A 5 -6.63 -3.06 -3.95
CA THR A 5 -5.21 -2.92 -4.21
C THR A 5 -4.98 -3.16 -5.69
N ASP A 6 -4.37 -2.17 -6.36
CA ASP A 6 -4.31 -2.16 -7.82
C ASP A 6 -3.10 -2.98 -8.30
N MET A 7 -1.98 -2.91 -7.57
CA MET A 7 -0.71 -3.46 -8.01
C MET A 7 0.22 -3.85 -6.85
N GLU A 8 1.04 -4.87 -7.11
CA GLU A 8 2.14 -5.32 -6.25
C GLU A 8 3.47 -4.87 -6.84
N VAL A 9 4.39 -4.40 -6.00
CA VAL A 9 5.75 -4.00 -6.35
C VAL A 9 6.76 -4.85 -5.61
N ASP A 10 7.82 -5.27 -6.32
CA ASP A 10 8.96 -6.04 -5.78
C ASP A 10 9.93 -5.11 -5.04
N GLU A 11 9.40 -4.34 -4.07
CA GLU A 11 10.19 -3.46 -3.21
C GLU A 11 10.14 -3.99 -1.76
N PRO A 12 11.30 -4.13 -1.09
CA PRO A 12 11.32 -4.65 0.27
C PRO A 12 10.72 -3.66 1.27
N CYS A 13 9.72 -4.09 2.04
CA CYS A 13 9.08 -3.26 3.05
C CYS A 13 10.09 -2.77 4.09
N PRO A 14 10.21 -1.45 4.35
CA PRO A 14 11.19 -0.91 5.28
C PRO A 14 10.93 -1.32 6.74
N LYS A 15 9.71 -1.80 7.06
CA LYS A 15 9.33 -2.23 8.42
C LYS A 15 9.62 -3.71 8.68
N CYS A 16 9.14 -4.59 7.80
CA CYS A 16 9.17 -6.04 8.02
C CYS A 16 10.06 -6.82 7.03
N LYS A 17 10.69 -6.12 6.07
CA LYS A 17 11.55 -6.68 5.00
C LYS A 17 10.85 -7.69 4.08
N HIS A 18 9.53 -7.60 3.95
CA HIS A 18 8.80 -8.40 2.97
C HIS A 18 9.18 -7.95 1.56
N PRO A 19 9.60 -8.85 0.64
CA PRO A 19 10.03 -8.49 -0.71
C PRO A 19 8.96 -7.83 -1.60
N VAL A 20 7.68 -8.01 -1.26
CA VAL A 20 6.56 -7.49 -2.03
C VAL A 20 5.79 -6.47 -1.19
N LEU A 21 5.39 -5.38 -1.84
CA LEU A 21 4.63 -4.28 -1.29
C LEU A 21 3.42 -4.05 -2.18
N GLU A 22 2.25 -3.81 -1.59
CA GLU A 22 1.08 -3.42 -2.36
C GLU A 22 1.04 -1.90 -2.45
N PHE A 23 0.62 -1.37 -3.60
CA PHE A 23 0.34 0.05 -3.74
C PHE A 23 -0.98 0.29 -4.45
N TYR A 24 -1.61 1.40 -4.09
CA TYR A 24 -2.84 1.85 -4.70
C TYR A 24 -2.80 3.36 -4.83
N THR A 25 -3.55 3.85 -5.81
CA THR A 25 -3.48 5.26 -6.19
C THR A 25 -4.84 5.88 -5.94
N MET A 26 -4.92 6.88 -5.06
CA MET A 26 -6.17 7.50 -4.67
C MET A 26 -6.20 8.98 -5.07
N GLN A 27 -7.28 9.36 -5.74
CA GLN A 27 -7.57 10.75 -6.11
C GLN A 27 -8.33 11.40 -4.96
N LEU A 28 -7.67 12.28 -4.20
CA LEU A 28 -8.26 12.99 -3.05
C LEU A 28 -8.82 14.37 -3.43
N ARG A 29 -8.50 14.85 -4.63
CA ARG A 29 -8.85 16.17 -5.18
C ARG A 29 -9.31 15.97 -6.62
N SER A 30 -9.96 16.99 -7.21
CA SER A 30 -10.29 16.96 -8.64
C SER A 30 -9.06 16.63 -9.48
N ALA A 31 -9.27 16.02 -10.65
CA ALA A 31 -8.23 15.40 -11.48
C ALA A 31 -6.99 16.27 -11.81
N ASP A 32 -7.07 17.59 -11.61
CA ASP A 32 -6.00 18.56 -11.87
C ASP A 32 -4.83 18.58 -10.86
N GLU A 33 -4.94 17.98 -9.67
CA GLU A 33 -3.84 17.97 -8.67
C GLU A 33 -2.99 16.69 -8.67
N GLY A 34 -3.21 15.78 -9.63
CA GLY A 34 -2.47 14.52 -9.72
C GLY A 34 -2.90 13.49 -8.68
N GLN A 35 -2.49 12.23 -8.90
CA GLN A 35 -2.86 11.12 -8.04
C GLN A 35 -1.88 10.98 -6.87
N THR A 36 -2.40 10.70 -5.67
CA THR A 36 -1.55 10.30 -4.56
C THR A 36 -1.37 8.78 -4.60
N VAL A 37 -0.11 8.32 -4.62
CA VAL A 37 0.24 6.91 -4.51
C VAL A 37 0.42 6.55 -3.03
N PHE A 38 -0.28 5.52 -2.59
CA PHE A 38 -0.20 4.97 -1.24
C PHE A 38 0.41 3.58 -1.30
N TYR A 39 1.30 3.30 -0.35
CA TYR A 39 1.97 2.02 -0.21
C TYR A 39 1.48 1.33 1.07
N GLU A 40 1.07 0.07 0.96
CA GLU A 40 0.59 -0.73 2.07
C GLU A 40 1.34 -2.06 2.14
N CYS A 41 1.77 -2.42 3.34
CA CYS A 41 2.46 -3.68 3.56
C CYS A 41 1.43 -4.80 3.69
N THR A 42 1.46 -5.74 2.73
CA THR A 42 0.59 -6.93 2.67
C THR A 42 0.76 -7.84 3.89
N LYS A 43 1.95 -7.80 4.50
CA LYS A 43 2.26 -8.54 5.72
C LYS A 43 1.63 -7.81 6.91
N VAL A 44 0.42 -8.24 7.25
CA VAL A 44 -0.20 -7.94 8.54
C VAL A 44 0.67 -8.59 9.62
N ASP A 45 1.37 -7.78 10.41
CA ASP A 45 2.07 -8.26 11.60
C ASP A 45 1.03 -8.68 12.65
N GLU A 46 0.42 -9.84 12.45
CA GLU A 46 -0.54 -10.47 13.39
C GLU A 46 0.13 -10.89 14.72
N THR A 47 1.42 -10.60 14.89
CA THR A 47 2.20 -10.89 16.09
C THR A 47 1.94 -9.91 17.25
N ALA A 48 1.20 -8.81 17.06
CA ALA A 48 0.92 -7.82 18.12
C ALA A 48 -0.37 -8.08 18.95
N ARG A 49 -0.70 -9.36 19.21
CA ARG A 49 -1.69 -9.77 20.21
C ARG A 49 -1.14 -10.83 21.16
N ARG A 50 -0.01 -10.54 21.80
CA ARG A 50 0.32 -11.05 23.15
C ARG A 50 1.05 -9.97 23.93
#